data_AF-A0A3B8LMG4-F1
#
_entry.id   AF-A0A3B8LMG4-F1
#
_cell.length_a   1.000
_cell.length_b   1.000
_cell.length_c   1.000
_cell.angle_alpha   90.00
_cell.angle_beta   90.00
_cell.angle_gamma   90.00
#
_symmetry.space_group_name_H-M   'P 1'
#
loop_
_entity.id
_entity.type
_entity.pdbx_description
1 polymer ?
#
loop_
_entity_poly.entity_id
_entity_poly.type
_entity_poly.pdbx_seq_one_letter_code
_entity_poly.pdbx_strand_id
1 'polypeptide(L)'
;MKDWRQSYDIREEPFDLVEFVPSDGVDLTREERESHLPGDFMIDTIHDGTCIPKIFMDAIQGTSHAHKRGLRKFDQSYTLERDWGADLVAHHLASELNKTGVQCFGHHRVTVARILMDFGRFPGNTPPKAEHLHRFAINYPFSHLLGYEHKKVLLEDYYDKISAQYERVITQRRFKIAIHTYDTYNEAGTQRPLMSIITRPIGYQTKSAMPVDFFDPMYPAVLSEYTADRRLTYRLSLMLEKEGVPIAHNYPYCLPDGSIEVRSQVWFFFDYLKRCFEQEYPETIENISYKKVWRMVLDTNLRSTESENLRSYLHMFRRAPRGEEKSFEDAAEAYRDIRRFMDRDDSRLVKEYRRSVQRPSSLGIEVRKDYVWEFADKACRYPIAPKEENAHKVARLLAKGIAIYLENDRLTYPSEFVEI
;
A
#
# COMPACT_ATOMS: atom_id res chain seq x y z
N MET A 1 -7.24 -15.05 35.33
CA MET A 1 -6.90 -14.28 34.11
C MET A 1 -6.31 -15.26 33.12
N LYS A 2 -7.01 -15.55 32.01
CA LYS A 2 -6.48 -16.41 30.94
C LYS A 2 -5.22 -15.77 30.35
N ASP A 3 -4.19 -16.58 30.10
CA ASP A 3 -2.89 -16.13 29.63
C ASP A 3 -3.00 -15.74 28.15
N TRP A 4 -3.29 -14.47 27.85
CA TRP A 4 -3.35 -13.88 26.50
C TRP A 4 -1.98 -13.86 25.79
N ARG A 5 -0.98 -14.58 26.32
CA ARG A 5 0.45 -14.33 26.12
C ARG A 5 1.00 -14.68 24.75
N GLN A 6 0.22 -15.23 23.84
CA GLN A 6 0.67 -15.40 22.46
C GLN A 6 -0.51 -15.46 21.49
N SER A 7 -0.71 -14.37 20.76
CA SER A 7 -1.78 -14.20 19.77
C SER A 7 -1.29 -14.21 18.33
N TYR A 8 -0.01 -14.57 18.13
CA TYR A 8 0.66 -14.76 16.86
C TYR A 8 1.11 -16.22 16.70
N ASP A 9 1.20 -16.67 15.46
CA ASP A 9 1.62 -18.02 15.09
C ASP A 9 3.11 -18.03 14.78
N ILE A 10 3.87 -18.95 15.40
CA ILE A 10 5.25 -19.23 14.96
C ILE A 10 5.18 -20.32 13.89
N ARG A 11 5.66 -20.04 12.67
CA ARG A 11 5.60 -21.01 11.56
C ARG A 11 6.99 -21.31 10.99
N GLU A 12 7.19 -22.56 10.62
CA GLU A 12 8.32 -22.98 9.77
C GLU A 12 7.95 -22.77 8.31
N GLU A 13 8.94 -22.45 7.47
CA GLU A 13 8.74 -22.35 6.03
C GLU A 13 8.59 -23.74 5.37
N PRO A 14 7.90 -23.85 4.23
CA PRO A 14 7.26 -22.77 3.46
C PRO A 14 5.83 -22.46 3.91
N PHE A 15 5.41 -21.21 3.74
CA PHE A 15 4.01 -20.77 3.84
C PHE A 15 3.78 -19.56 2.91
N ASP A 16 2.53 -19.29 2.55
CA ASP A 16 2.19 -18.18 1.64
C ASP A 16 2.39 -16.83 2.35
N LEU A 17 3.21 -15.96 1.77
CA LEU A 17 3.48 -14.62 2.29
C LEU A 17 2.31 -13.65 2.05
N VAL A 18 1.62 -13.85 0.94
CA VAL A 18 0.35 -13.20 0.62
C VAL A 18 -0.66 -14.27 0.28
N GLU A 19 -1.65 -14.40 1.14
CA GLU A 19 -2.73 -15.37 1.01
C GLU A 19 -3.92 -14.71 0.29
N PHE A 20 -4.49 -15.41 -0.69
CA PHE A 20 -5.79 -15.04 -1.24
C PHE A 20 -6.89 -15.75 -0.46
N VAL A 21 -7.80 -14.97 0.13
CA VAL A 21 -8.93 -15.46 0.92
C VAL A 21 -10.21 -15.31 0.08
N PRO A 22 -10.83 -16.42 -0.36
CA PRO A 22 -12.05 -16.36 -1.17
C PRO A 22 -13.23 -15.78 -0.40
N SER A 23 -14.09 -15.01 -1.08
CA SER A 23 -15.37 -14.55 -0.52
C SER A 23 -16.37 -15.70 -0.34
N ASP A 24 -17.40 -15.49 0.48
CA ASP A 24 -18.42 -16.51 0.73
C ASP A 24 -19.11 -16.97 -0.57
N GLY A 25 -19.23 -18.29 -0.74
CA GLY A 25 -19.88 -18.90 -1.91
C GLY A 25 -19.03 -18.92 -3.18
N VAL A 26 -17.78 -18.47 -3.11
CA VAL A 26 -16.81 -18.58 -4.21
C VAL A 26 -15.94 -19.81 -3.98
N ASP A 27 -16.17 -20.85 -4.78
CA ASP A 27 -15.32 -22.05 -4.81
C ASP A 27 -14.30 -21.90 -5.95
N LEU A 28 -13.03 -21.86 -5.58
CA LEU A 28 -11.90 -21.67 -6.49
C LEU A 28 -10.88 -22.78 -6.24
N THR A 29 -10.47 -23.42 -7.32
CA THR A 29 -9.32 -24.32 -7.33
C THR A 29 -8.05 -23.58 -6.93
N ARG A 30 -7.02 -24.34 -6.52
CA ARG A 30 -5.71 -23.76 -6.22
C ARG A 30 -5.13 -23.00 -7.41
N GLU A 31 -5.24 -23.56 -8.61
CA GLU A 31 -4.80 -22.90 -9.85
C GLU A 31 -5.57 -21.60 -10.09
N GLU A 32 -6.87 -21.55 -9.82
CA GLU A 32 -7.68 -20.32 -9.94
C GLU A 32 -7.28 -19.23 -8.93
N ARG A 33 -6.93 -19.63 -7.71
CA ARG A 33 -6.40 -18.70 -6.70
C ARG A 33 -5.02 -18.16 -7.09
N GLU A 34 -4.20 -19.02 -7.69
CA GLU A 34 -2.85 -18.66 -8.17
C GLU A 34 -2.87 -17.88 -9.49
N SER A 35 -3.91 -18.06 -10.34
CA SER A 35 -3.98 -17.52 -11.70
C SER A 35 -4.56 -16.11 -11.85
N HIS A 36 -4.61 -15.33 -10.78
CA HIS A 36 -5.02 -13.91 -10.80
C HIS A 36 -6.39 -13.70 -11.49
N LEU A 37 -7.46 -14.04 -10.78
CA LEU A 37 -8.82 -13.99 -11.33
C LEU A 37 -9.17 -12.61 -11.93
N PRO A 38 -9.72 -12.53 -13.16
CA PRO A 38 -10.04 -11.26 -13.80
C PRO A 38 -11.07 -10.47 -12.98
N GLY A 39 -10.87 -9.17 -12.77
CA GLY A 39 -11.83 -8.39 -11.98
C GLY A 39 -11.31 -7.00 -11.64
N ASP A 40 -12.23 -6.11 -11.27
CA ASP A 40 -11.90 -4.69 -11.13
C ASP A 40 -11.22 -4.33 -9.82
N PHE A 41 -11.38 -5.16 -8.80
CA PHE A 41 -11.02 -4.85 -7.42
C PHE A 41 -9.89 -5.73 -6.90
N MET A 42 -8.96 -5.09 -6.20
CA MET A 42 -8.10 -5.71 -5.20
C MET A 42 -8.50 -5.15 -3.84
N ILE A 43 -8.98 -6.02 -2.97
CA ILE A 43 -9.13 -5.73 -1.54
C ILE A 43 -7.94 -6.36 -0.85
N ASP A 44 -7.31 -5.64 0.09
CA ASP A 44 -6.16 -6.16 0.80
C ASP A 44 -6.07 -5.75 2.27
N THR A 45 -5.40 -6.59 3.05
CA THR A 45 -5.06 -6.36 4.45
C THR A 45 -3.57 -6.64 4.67
N ILE A 46 -2.78 -5.57 4.75
CA ILE A 46 -1.32 -5.69 4.88
C ILE A 46 -0.84 -5.77 6.33
N HIS A 47 -1.73 -5.54 7.32
CA HIS A 47 -1.36 -5.35 8.73
C HIS A 47 -2.09 -6.26 9.73
N ASP A 48 -2.98 -7.15 9.28
CA ASP A 48 -3.68 -8.11 10.16
C ASP A 48 -3.00 -9.50 10.19
N GLY A 49 -1.78 -9.60 9.64
CA GLY A 49 -0.98 -10.83 9.64
C GLY A 49 -0.64 -11.34 11.04
N THR A 50 -0.69 -12.67 11.22
CA THR A 50 -0.41 -13.35 12.50
C THR A 50 0.90 -14.10 12.53
N CYS A 51 1.55 -14.29 11.39
CA CYS A 51 2.71 -15.17 11.29
C CYS A 51 4.01 -14.45 11.72
N ILE A 52 4.77 -15.09 12.61
CA ILE A 52 6.18 -14.81 12.85
C ILE A 52 6.98 -16.04 12.38
N PRO A 53 7.77 -15.92 11.30
CA PRO A 53 8.61 -17.02 10.85
C PRO A 53 9.60 -17.45 11.93
N LYS A 54 9.79 -18.76 12.06
CA LYS A 54 10.61 -19.37 13.11
C LYS A 54 12.03 -18.79 13.17
N ILE A 55 12.66 -18.55 12.01
CA ILE A 55 14.00 -17.94 11.93
C ILE A 55 14.09 -16.61 12.67
N PHE A 56 13.06 -15.77 12.61
CA PHE A 56 13.06 -14.47 13.29
C PHE A 56 12.73 -14.61 14.77
N MET A 57 11.82 -15.53 15.13
CA MET A 57 11.53 -15.80 16.54
C MET A 57 12.76 -16.36 17.26
N ASP A 58 13.46 -17.33 16.66
CA ASP A 58 14.69 -17.92 17.20
C ASP A 58 15.78 -16.83 17.32
N ALA A 59 15.91 -15.96 16.32
CA ALA A 59 16.83 -14.82 16.37
C ALA A 59 16.50 -13.86 17.52
N ILE A 60 15.23 -13.48 17.66
CA ILE A 60 14.75 -12.61 18.75
C ILE A 60 15.11 -13.25 20.09
N GLN A 61 14.74 -14.51 20.32
CA GLN A 61 14.99 -15.23 21.57
C GLN A 61 16.49 -15.44 21.87
N GLY A 62 17.31 -15.63 20.84
CA GLY A 62 18.75 -15.83 20.96
C GLY A 62 19.54 -14.55 21.26
N THR A 63 18.96 -13.36 21.11
CA THR A 63 19.66 -12.12 21.45
C THR A 63 19.81 -11.95 22.97
N SER A 64 20.97 -11.46 23.42
CA SER A 64 21.20 -11.11 24.84
C SER A 64 20.21 -10.07 25.38
N HIS A 65 19.55 -9.32 24.48
CA HIS A 65 18.52 -8.34 24.78
C HIS A 65 17.13 -8.95 25.00
N ALA A 66 16.92 -10.22 24.65
CA ALA A 66 15.68 -10.96 24.89
C ALA A 66 15.56 -11.53 26.30
N HIS A 67 15.96 -10.76 27.31
CA HIS A 67 15.45 -10.97 28.66
C HIS A 67 13.92 -10.95 28.66
N LYS A 68 13.25 -11.55 29.67
CA LYS A 68 11.77 -11.59 29.81
C LYS A 68 11.06 -10.25 29.52
N ARG A 69 11.74 -9.12 29.75
CA ARG A 69 11.25 -7.77 29.46
C ARG A 69 11.18 -7.44 27.96
N GLY A 70 12.11 -7.94 27.15
CA GLY A 70 12.14 -7.78 25.69
C GLY A 70 10.99 -8.52 25.00
N LEU A 71 10.79 -9.79 25.35
CA LEU A 71 9.67 -10.58 24.83
C LEU A 71 8.31 -9.99 25.24
N ARG A 72 8.15 -9.54 26.49
CA ARG A 72 6.92 -8.85 26.88
C ARG A 72 6.65 -7.57 26.07
N LYS A 73 7.69 -6.82 25.72
CA LYS A 73 7.55 -5.64 24.85
C LYS A 73 7.19 -6.04 23.41
N PHE A 74 7.71 -7.18 22.94
CA PHE A 74 7.33 -7.78 21.65
C PHE A 74 5.83 -8.04 21.63
N ASP A 75 5.29 -8.80 22.60
CA ASP A 75 3.87 -9.16 22.65
C ASP A 75 2.94 -7.94 22.73
N GLN A 76 3.32 -6.97 23.56
CA GLN A 76 2.57 -5.72 23.73
C GLN A 76 2.54 -4.91 22.43
N SER A 77 3.68 -4.80 21.77
CA SER A 77 3.77 -4.08 20.51
C SER A 77 3.03 -4.83 19.40
N TYR A 78 3.05 -6.17 19.39
CA TYR A 78 2.32 -6.99 18.39
C TYR A 78 0.85 -6.69 18.45
N THR A 79 0.31 -6.71 19.66
CA THR A 79 -1.11 -6.47 19.88
C THR A 79 -1.51 -5.04 19.52
N LEU A 80 -0.66 -4.05 19.80
CA LEU A 80 -0.90 -2.65 19.46
C LEU A 80 -0.80 -2.37 17.95
N GLU A 81 0.22 -2.88 17.27
CA GLU A 81 0.50 -2.55 15.87
C GLU A 81 -0.33 -3.39 14.87
N ARG A 82 -0.91 -4.51 15.30
CA ARG A 82 -1.80 -5.33 14.47
C ARG A 82 -3.12 -4.61 14.21
N ASP A 83 -3.58 -4.67 12.95
CA ASP A 83 -4.86 -4.10 12.52
C ASP A 83 -6.02 -5.07 12.80
N TRP A 84 -6.30 -5.35 14.08
CA TRP A 84 -7.35 -6.28 14.51
C TRP A 84 -8.71 -6.03 13.84
N GLY A 85 -9.20 -7.02 13.10
CA GLY A 85 -10.51 -6.98 12.44
C GLY A 85 -10.49 -6.36 11.04
N ALA A 86 -9.32 -5.93 10.54
CA ALA A 86 -9.20 -5.49 9.16
C ALA A 86 -9.49 -6.64 8.18
N ASP A 87 -8.94 -7.83 8.45
CA ASP A 87 -9.18 -9.04 7.65
C ASP A 87 -10.66 -9.41 7.62
N LEU A 88 -11.32 -9.23 8.76
CA LEU A 88 -12.75 -9.50 8.90
C LEU A 88 -13.60 -8.55 8.06
N VAL A 89 -13.31 -7.25 8.11
CA VAL A 89 -14.00 -6.24 7.29
C VAL A 89 -13.74 -6.49 5.80
N ALA A 90 -12.51 -6.86 5.42
CA ALA A 90 -12.16 -7.18 4.04
C ALA A 90 -12.93 -8.38 3.49
N HIS A 91 -13.03 -9.46 4.29
CA HIS A 91 -13.81 -10.66 3.95
C HIS A 91 -15.29 -10.33 3.70
N HIS A 92 -15.90 -9.60 4.64
CA HIS A 92 -17.29 -9.17 4.51
C HIS A 92 -17.47 -8.22 3.33
N LEU A 93 -16.51 -7.33 3.06
CA LEU A 93 -16.59 -6.39 1.93
C LEU A 93 -16.60 -7.13 0.59
N ALA A 94 -15.69 -8.09 0.39
CA ALA A 94 -15.66 -8.90 -0.82
C ALA A 94 -17.00 -9.62 -1.04
N SER A 95 -17.54 -10.22 0.02
CA SER A 95 -18.82 -10.94 -0.01
C SER A 95 -20.02 -10.01 -0.27
N GLU A 96 -20.05 -8.82 0.33
CA GLU A 96 -21.12 -7.84 0.12
C GLU A 96 -21.08 -7.20 -1.28
N LEU A 97 -19.90 -7.02 -1.87
CA LEU A 97 -19.77 -6.55 -3.26
C LEU A 97 -20.48 -7.50 -4.23
N ASN A 98 -20.29 -8.82 -4.08
CA ASN A 98 -20.97 -9.81 -4.91
C ASN A 98 -22.50 -9.70 -4.81
N LYS A 99 -23.03 -9.41 -3.61
CA LYS A 99 -24.49 -9.21 -3.40
C LYS A 99 -25.02 -7.96 -4.09
N THR A 100 -24.17 -6.98 -4.39
CA THR A 100 -24.52 -5.79 -5.18
C THR A 100 -24.39 -5.99 -6.69
N GLY A 101 -23.96 -7.17 -7.14
CA GLY A 101 -23.67 -7.45 -8.55
C GLY A 101 -22.26 -7.01 -8.98
N VAL A 102 -21.44 -6.49 -8.07
CA VAL A 102 -20.03 -6.14 -8.32
C VAL A 102 -19.17 -7.37 -8.07
N GLN A 103 -18.58 -7.92 -9.12
CA GLN A 103 -17.76 -9.12 -9.02
C GLN A 103 -16.49 -8.90 -8.18
N CYS A 104 -16.38 -9.62 -7.08
CA CYS A 104 -15.21 -9.62 -6.20
C CYS A 104 -14.98 -11.03 -5.64
N PHE A 105 -13.89 -11.67 -6.02
CA PHE A 105 -13.68 -13.09 -5.67
C PHE A 105 -13.15 -13.32 -4.25
N GLY A 106 -12.74 -12.27 -3.55
CA GLY A 106 -12.04 -12.37 -2.28
C GLY A 106 -11.10 -11.19 -2.03
N HIS A 107 -10.21 -11.35 -1.06
CA HIS A 107 -9.20 -10.35 -0.70
C HIS A 107 -7.82 -10.98 -0.49
N HIS A 108 -6.79 -10.13 -0.47
CA HIS A 108 -5.40 -10.53 -0.27
C HIS A 108 -4.95 -10.15 1.14
N ARG A 109 -4.32 -11.08 1.86
CA ARG A 109 -3.80 -10.85 3.20
C ARG A 109 -2.30 -11.06 3.24
N VAL A 110 -1.55 -10.07 3.71
CA VAL A 110 -0.14 -10.30 4.09
C VAL A 110 -0.13 -11.10 5.39
N THR A 111 0.45 -12.30 5.35
CA THR A 111 0.38 -13.23 6.49
C THR A 111 1.39 -12.91 7.57
N VAL A 112 2.53 -12.32 7.18
CA VAL A 112 3.60 -11.88 8.08
C VAL A 112 3.08 -10.75 8.96
N ALA A 113 3.30 -10.86 10.27
CA ALA A 113 2.89 -9.81 11.19
C ALA A 113 3.64 -8.51 10.90
N ARG A 114 2.87 -7.41 10.77
CA ARG A 114 3.38 -6.05 10.53
C ARG A 114 4.53 -5.66 11.45
N ILE A 115 4.48 -6.16 12.67
CA ILE A 115 5.47 -5.86 13.69
C ILE A 115 6.89 -6.23 13.28
N LEU A 116 7.03 -7.32 12.53
CA LEU A 116 8.30 -7.74 11.97
C LEU A 116 8.66 -6.86 10.77
N MET A 117 7.69 -6.65 9.88
CA MET A 117 7.83 -5.90 8.64
C MET A 117 6.53 -5.18 8.27
N ASP A 118 6.57 -3.84 8.30
CA ASP A 118 5.47 -2.98 7.85
C ASP A 118 5.57 -2.79 6.33
N PHE A 119 4.80 -3.58 5.57
CA PHE A 119 4.77 -3.52 4.11
C PHE A 119 4.20 -2.19 3.56
N GLY A 120 3.48 -1.43 4.39
CA GLY A 120 2.97 -0.10 4.06
C GLY A 120 4.05 1.01 4.04
N ARG A 121 5.33 0.65 4.19
CA ARG A 121 6.48 1.57 4.20
C ARG A 121 7.51 1.22 3.13
N PHE A 122 8.41 2.17 2.88
CA PHE A 122 9.62 1.89 2.12
C PHE A 122 10.49 0.85 2.84
N PRO A 123 11.21 0.00 2.08
CA PRO A 123 12.12 -1.00 2.64
C PRO A 123 13.27 -0.30 3.36
N GLY A 124 13.73 -0.88 4.46
CA GLY A 124 14.84 -0.34 5.24
C GLY A 124 14.61 -0.41 6.74
N ASN A 125 15.58 0.09 7.48
CA ASN A 125 15.59 0.07 8.94
C ASN A 125 15.26 1.46 9.48
N THR A 126 14.23 1.54 10.33
CA THR A 126 13.79 2.79 10.95
C THR A 126 14.87 3.33 11.89
N PRO A 127 15.29 4.60 11.73
CA PRO A 127 16.20 5.25 12.67
C PRO A 127 15.60 5.36 14.08
N PRO A 128 16.42 5.34 15.15
CA PRO A 128 15.92 5.58 16.50
C PRO A 128 15.15 6.90 16.59
N LYS A 129 13.99 6.88 17.26
CA LYS A 129 13.11 8.05 17.48
C LYS A 129 12.49 8.67 16.22
N ALA A 130 12.53 7.99 15.07
CA ALA A 130 11.78 8.45 13.90
C ALA A 130 10.28 8.57 14.23
N GLU A 131 9.65 9.65 13.79
CA GLU A 131 8.21 9.82 13.91
C GLU A 131 7.46 8.74 13.12
N HIS A 132 6.20 8.47 13.49
CA HIS A 132 5.43 7.36 12.92
C HIS A 132 5.36 7.37 11.37
N LEU A 133 5.28 8.55 10.76
CA LEU A 133 5.16 8.70 9.31
C LEU A 133 6.50 8.57 8.57
N HIS A 134 7.62 8.65 9.28
CA HIS A 134 8.99 8.53 8.75
C HIS A 134 9.62 7.15 9.02
N ARG A 135 8.81 6.17 9.43
CA ARG A 135 9.23 4.79 9.63
C ARG A 135 9.50 4.09 8.30
N PHE A 136 10.51 3.24 8.29
CA PHE A 136 10.74 2.24 7.24
C PHE A 136 10.10 0.90 7.63
N ALA A 137 10.10 -0.07 6.72
CA ALA A 137 9.44 -1.37 6.90
C ALA A 137 9.91 -2.12 8.15
N ILE A 138 11.20 -2.04 8.50
CA ILE A 138 11.73 -2.65 9.73
C ILE A 138 11.75 -1.59 10.82
N ASN A 139 10.88 -1.73 11.82
CA ASN A 139 10.63 -0.67 12.80
C ASN A 139 10.93 -1.10 14.24
N TYR A 140 11.06 -0.12 15.14
CA TYR A 140 11.22 -0.36 16.58
C TYR A 140 9.96 -0.98 17.20
N PRO A 141 10.12 -1.81 18.26
CA PRO A 141 11.41 -2.29 18.81
C PRO A 141 12.12 -3.40 18.02
N PHE A 142 11.59 -3.95 16.94
CA PHE A 142 12.11 -5.17 16.31
C PHE A 142 13.40 -4.95 15.53
N SER A 143 13.57 -3.75 15.01
CA SER A 143 14.81 -3.29 14.38
C SER A 143 16.05 -3.52 15.23
N HIS A 144 15.98 -3.51 16.57
CA HIS A 144 17.16 -3.79 17.42
C HIS A 144 17.29 -5.24 17.85
N LEU A 145 16.24 -6.05 17.67
CA LEU A 145 16.25 -7.47 18.01
C LEU A 145 16.76 -8.35 16.85
N LEU A 146 16.80 -7.79 15.64
CA LEU A 146 17.32 -8.48 14.45
C LEU A 146 18.73 -8.01 14.10
N GLY A 147 19.62 -8.98 13.90
CA GLY A 147 20.94 -8.76 13.29
C GLY A 147 20.85 -8.36 11.82
N TYR A 148 21.99 -7.94 11.24
CA TYR A 148 22.06 -7.52 9.83
C TYR A 148 21.56 -8.61 8.87
N GLU A 149 22.04 -9.85 9.01
CA GLU A 149 21.63 -10.96 8.14
C GLU A 149 20.12 -11.22 8.19
N HIS A 150 19.51 -11.18 9.38
CA HIS A 150 18.07 -11.35 9.51
C HIS A 150 17.29 -10.21 8.84
N LYS A 151 17.75 -8.96 8.95
CA LYS A 151 17.11 -7.83 8.27
C LYS A 151 17.23 -7.95 6.76
N LYS A 152 18.38 -8.41 6.27
CA LYS A 152 18.61 -8.66 4.85
C LYS A 152 17.63 -9.71 4.32
N VAL A 153 17.55 -10.87 4.99
CA VAL A 153 16.58 -11.93 4.67
C VAL A 153 15.14 -11.39 4.71
N LEU A 154 14.78 -10.60 5.72
CA LEU A 154 13.43 -10.03 5.82
C LEU A 154 13.09 -9.11 4.62
N LEU A 155 14.05 -8.38 4.07
CA LEU A 155 13.81 -7.55 2.88
C LEU A 155 13.83 -8.39 1.60
N GLU A 156 14.87 -9.20 1.39
CA GLU A 156 15.08 -9.94 0.14
C GLU A 156 14.09 -11.11 -0.03
N ASP A 157 13.79 -11.83 1.05
CA ASP A 157 12.98 -13.05 0.98
C ASP A 157 11.51 -12.85 1.34
N TYR A 158 11.16 -11.74 1.99
CA TYR A 158 9.79 -11.46 2.39
C TYR A 158 9.25 -10.20 1.72
N TYR A 159 9.85 -9.02 1.98
CA TYR A 159 9.37 -7.76 1.41
C TYR A 159 9.33 -7.80 -0.12
N ASP A 160 10.43 -8.22 -0.75
CA ASP A 160 10.56 -8.22 -2.21
C ASP A 160 9.61 -9.25 -2.86
N LYS A 161 9.39 -10.41 -2.22
CA LYS A 161 8.41 -11.41 -2.70
C LYS A 161 6.97 -10.92 -2.57
N ILE A 162 6.62 -10.29 -1.45
CA ILE A 162 5.30 -9.67 -1.26
C ILE A 162 5.09 -8.53 -2.28
N SER A 163 6.10 -7.66 -2.48
CA SER A 163 6.04 -6.59 -3.49
C SER A 163 5.80 -7.16 -4.89
N ALA A 164 6.57 -8.17 -5.30
CA ALA A 164 6.41 -8.81 -6.60
C ALA A 164 5.01 -9.42 -6.79
N GLN A 165 4.44 -10.03 -5.75
CA GLN A 165 3.08 -10.57 -5.83
C GLN A 165 2.02 -9.46 -5.91
N TYR A 166 2.14 -8.40 -5.11
CA TYR A 166 1.23 -7.26 -5.18
C TYR A 166 1.30 -6.55 -6.53
N GLU A 167 2.50 -6.36 -7.10
CA GLU A 167 2.68 -5.79 -8.43
C GLU A 167 1.96 -6.62 -9.50
N ARG A 168 2.12 -7.94 -9.49
CA ARG A 168 1.39 -8.83 -10.42
C ARG A 168 -0.13 -8.72 -10.28
N VAL A 169 -0.65 -8.65 -9.06
CA VAL A 169 -2.09 -8.59 -8.82
C VAL A 169 -2.64 -7.21 -9.17
N ILE A 170 -2.02 -6.13 -8.71
CA ILE A 170 -2.57 -4.78 -8.81
C ILE A 170 -2.62 -4.29 -10.25
N THR A 171 -1.65 -4.68 -11.10
CA THR A 171 -1.58 -4.28 -12.53
C THR A 171 -2.81 -4.67 -13.34
N GLN A 172 -3.59 -5.63 -12.85
CA GLN A 172 -4.79 -6.14 -13.52
C GLN A 172 -6.09 -5.53 -12.98
N ARG A 173 -5.99 -4.52 -12.10
CA ARG A 173 -7.13 -3.99 -11.31
C ARG A 173 -7.33 -2.51 -11.57
N ARG A 174 -8.59 -2.09 -11.51
CA ARG A 174 -8.98 -0.67 -11.61
C ARG A 174 -9.11 -0.01 -10.25
N PHE A 175 -9.32 -0.80 -9.20
CA PHE A 175 -9.48 -0.36 -7.83
C PHE A 175 -8.60 -1.18 -6.89
N LYS A 176 -7.94 -0.49 -5.97
CA LYS A 176 -7.28 -1.08 -4.81
C LYS A 176 -7.87 -0.48 -3.55
N ILE A 177 -8.36 -1.33 -2.65
CA ILE A 177 -8.97 -0.94 -1.38
C ILE A 177 -8.21 -1.65 -0.26
N ALA A 178 -7.33 -0.92 0.41
CA ALA A 178 -6.71 -1.38 1.63
C ALA A 178 -7.68 -1.23 2.79
N ILE A 179 -7.88 -2.30 3.56
CA ILE A 179 -8.62 -2.25 4.82
C ILE A 179 -7.62 -2.27 5.97
N HIS A 180 -7.79 -1.31 6.86
CA HIS A 180 -6.96 -1.08 8.03
C HIS A 180 -7.81 -0.84 9.26
N THR A 181 -7.18 -0.93 10.43
CA THR A 181 -7.79 -0.46 11.66
C THR A 181 -6.84 0.35 12.52
N TYR A 182 -7.38 1.34 13.22
CA TYR A 182 -6.63 2.16 14.16
C TYR A 182 -7.19 2.11 15.59
N ASP A 183 -6.34 2.41 16.56
CA ASP A 183 -6.73 2.45 17.98
C ASP A 183 -7.81 3.51 18.24
N THR A 184 -8.56 3.34 19.33
CA THR A 184 -9.70 4.20 19.68
C THR A 184 -9.31 5.66 19.93
N TYR A 185 -8.12 5.87 20.49
CA TYR A 185 -7.62 7.18 20.92
C TYR A 185 -6.26 7.47 20.28
N ASN A 186 -5.95 8.74 20.05
CA ASN A 186 -4.59 9.16 19.70
C ASN A 186 -3.70 9.25 20.96
N GLU A 187 -2.41 9.58 20.78
CA GLU A 187 -1.44 9.71 21.88
C GLU A 187 -1.85 10.78 22.92
N ALA A 188 -2.62 11.80 22.49
CA ALA A 188 -3.15 12.85 23.36
C ALA A 188 -4.47 12.45 24.07
N GLY A 189 -4.98 11.23 23.85
CA GLY A 189 -6.22 10.75 24.45
C GLY A 189 -7.51 11.26 23.77
N THR A 190 -7.41 11.92 22.62
CA THR A 190 -8.59 12.31 21.83
C THR A 190 -9.13 11.10 21.09
N GLN A 191 -10.45 10.89 21.16
CA GLN A 191 -11.10 9.82 20.43
C GLN A 191 -10.99 10.07 18.92
N ARG A 192 -10.58 9.03 18.20
CA ARG A 192 -10.53 9.06 16.74
C ARG A 192 -11.93 8.88 16.15
N PRO A 193 -12.15 9.34 14.91
CA PRO A 193 -13.36 9.06 14.15
C PRO A 193 -13.68 7.56 14.14
N LEU A 194 -14.91 7.21 13.79
CA LEU A 194 -15.26 5.79 13.70
C LEU A 194 -14.64 5.15 12.46
N MET A 195 -14.62 5.89 11.36
CA MET A 195 -14.00 5.50 10.11
C MET A 195 -13.20 6.65 9.50
N SER A 196 -12.24 6.32 8.64
CA SER A 196 -11.55 7.29 7.81
C SER A 196 -11.23 6.74 6.43
N ILE A 197 -11.37 7.57 5.40
CA ILE A 197 -10.85 7.27 4.07
C ILE A 197 -9.53 8.03 3.87
N ILE A 198 -8.48 7.31 3.51
CA ILE A 198 -7.13 7.83 3.34
C ILE A 198 -6.74 7.69 1.86
N THR A 199 -6.46 8.82 1.22
CA THR A 199 -6.13 8.89 -0.22
C THR A 199 -5.03 9.89 -0.52
N ARG A 200 -4.56 10.66 0.48
CA ARG A 200 -3.59 11.73 0.29
C ARG A 200 -2.23 11.33 0.85
N PRO A 201 -1.14 11.40 0.08
CA PRO A 201 0.22 11.21 0.58
C PRO A 201 0.63 12.29 1.59
N ILE A 202 1.38 11.91 2.62
CA ILE A 202 1.91 12.82 3.64
C ILE A 202 2.88 13.86 3.05
N GLY A 203 3.74 13.46 2.10
CA GLY A 203 4.67 14.36 1.42
C GLY A 203 3.92 15.48 0.70
N TYR A 204 2.85 15.14 -0.02
CA TYR A 204 2.01 16.13 -0.68
C TYR A 204 1.27 17.03 0.34
N GLN A 205 0.70 16.45 1.39
CA GLN A 205 0.01 17.24 2.43
C GLN A 205 0.92 18.28 3.10
N THR A 206 2.22 17.98 3.26
CA THR A 206 3.18 18.84 3.97
C THR A 206 3.95 19.77 3.04
N LYS A 207 4.24 19.36 1.82
CA LYS A 207 5.13 20.08 0.88
C LYS A 207 4.47 20.46 -0.45
N SER A 208 3.21 20.08 -0.68
CA SER A 208 2.50 20.23 -1.97
C SER A 208 3.24 19.59 -3.16
N ALA A 209 4.09 18.59 -2.88
CA ALA A 209 4.89 17.87 -3.86
C ALA A 209 5.23 16.47 -3.32
N MET A 210 5.57 15.55 -4.20
CA MET A 210 6.14 14.27 -3.78
C MET A 210 7.58 14.45 -3.29
N PRO A 211 8.04 13.66 -2.30
CA PRO A 211 9.43 13.71 -1.88
C PRO A 211 10.35 13.28 -3.04
N VAL A 212 11.21 14.21 -3.48
CA VAL A 212 12.20 13.97 -4.55
C VAL A 212 13.22 12.88 -4.20
N ASP A 213 13.38 12.61 -2.90
CA ASP A 213 14.25 11.56 -2.38
C ASP A 213 13.70 10.15 -2.67
N PHE A 214 12.40 10.02 -2.94
CA PHE A 214 11.73 8.72 -3.13
C PHE A 214 11.18 8.52 -4.52
N PHE A 215 10.69 9.57 -5.18
CA PHE A 215 10.10 9.46 -6.51
C PHE A 215 10.76 10.43 -7.47
N ASP A 216 10.89 10.01 -8.73
CA ASP A 216 11.52 10.83 -9.75
C ASP A 216 10.71 12.12 -9.99
N PRO A 217 11.34 13.30 -10.08
CA PRO A 217 10.67 14.58 -10.33
C PRO A 217 9.86 14.65 -11.63
N MET A 218 10.04 13.70 -12.57
CA MET A 218 9.15 13.56 -13.72
C MET A 218 7.71 13.19 -13.33
N TYR A 219 7.47 12.59 -12.15
CA TYR A 219 6.10 12.28 -11.72
C TYR A 219 5.33 13.59 -11.44
N PRO A 220 4.24 13.89 -12.18
CA PRO A 220 3.55 15.16 -12.04
C PRO A 220 2.90 15.33 -10.67
N ALA A 221 3.21 16.43 -9.97
CA ALA A 221 2.70 16.71 -8.62
C ALA A 221 1.15 16.71 -8.54
N VAL A 222 0.46 17.08 -9.62
CA VAL A 222 -1.02 17.06 -9.69
C VAL A 222 -1.60 15.64 -9.58
N LEU A 223 -0.85 14.60 -9.97
CA LEU A 223 -1.26 13.21 -9.82
C LEU A 223 -1.05 12.71 -8.39
N SER A 224 -0.25 13.42 -7.60
CA SER A 224 0.08 13.09 -6.21
C SER A 224 -0.94 13.60 -5.20
N GLU A 225 -1.84 14.49 -5.60
CA GLU A 225 -2.81 15.12 -4.70
C GLU A 225 -3.73 14.06 -4.04
N TYR A 226 -4.11 13.05 -4.82
CA TYR A 226 -4.97 11.94 -4.41
C TYR A 226 -4.63 10.67 -5.18
N THR A 227 -4.63 9.54 -4.47
CA THR A 227 -4.44 8.19 -5.03
C THR A 227 -5.72 7.55 -5.55
N ALA A 228 -6.90 8.16 -5.31
CA ALA A 228 -8.19 7.66 -5.75
C ALA A 228 -9.03 8.74 -6.45
N ASP A 229 -10.03 8.31 -7.22
CA ASP A 229 -11.09 9.20 -7.70
C ASP A 229 -11.85 9.82 -6.52
N ARG A 230 -11.92 11.16 -6.49
CA ARG A 230 -12.58 11.91 -5.43
C ARG A 230 -14.09 11.61 -5.37
N ARG A 231 -14.72 11.31 -6.51
CA ARG A 231 -16.15 10.95 -6.56
C ARG A 231 -16.41 9.66 -5.78
N LEU A 232 -15.51 8.67 -5.90
CA LEU A 232 -15.59 7.44 -5.11
C LEU A 232 -15.50 7.77 -3.61
N THR A 233 -14.50 8.56 -3.20
CA THR A 233 -14.32 8.96 -1.80
C THR A 233 -15.56 9.67 -1.23
N TYR A 234 -16.14 10.62 -1.98
CA TYR A 234 -17.35 11.32 -1.54
C TYR A 234 -18.56 10.40 -1.50
N ARG A 235 -18.73 9.50 -2.49
CA ARG A 235 -19.84 8.53 -2.51
C ARG A 235 -19.81 7.62 -1.28
N LEU A 236 -18.64 7.09 -0.94
CA LEU A 236 -18.47 6.26 0.25
C LEU A 236 -18.81 7.03 1.52
N SER A 237 -18.36 8.28 1.60
CA SER A 237 -18.60 9.12 2.77
C SER A 237 -20.07 9.44 2.97
N LEU A 238 -20.74 9.87 1.90
CA LEU A 238 -22.19 10.14 1.92
C LEU A 238 -22.99 8.88 2.29
N MET A 239 -22.58 7.70 1.81
CA MET A 239 -23.23 6.44 2.16
C MET A 239 -23.09 6.12 3.65
N LEU A 240 -21.89 6.30 4.21
CA LEU A 240 -21.62 6.05 5.63
C LEU A 240 -22.34 7.06 6.54
N GLU A 241 -22.27 8.35 6.23
CA GLU A 241 -22.90 9.41 7.02
C GLU A 241 -24.43 9.32 7.01
N LYS A 242 -25.04 9.00 5.86
CA LYS A 242 -26.48 8.76 5.74
C LYS A 242 -26.98 7.67 6.70
N GLU A 243 -26.13 6.71 7.00
CA GLU A 243 -26.43 5.55 7.86
C GLU A 243 -25.87 5.73 9.28
N GLY A 244 -25.53 6.98 9.64
CA GLY A 244 -25.12 7.37 10.99
C GLY A 244 -23.72 6.87 11.38
N VAL A 245 -22.84 6.59 10.42
CA VAL A 245 -21.44 6.20 10.65
C VAL A 245 -20.54 7.42 10.40
N PRO A 246 -20.00 8.07 11.45
CA PRO A 246 -19.13 9.23 11.28
C PRO A 246 -17.84 8.83 10.58
N ILE A 247 -17.44 9.62 9.59
CA ILE A 247 -16.26 9.37 8.78
C ILE A 247 -15.41 10.64 8.66
N ALA A 248 -14.09 10.46 8.67
CA ALA A 248 -13.13 11.51 8.37
C ALA A 248 -12.36 11.22 7.07
N HIS A 249 -11.68 12.24 6.54
CA HIS A 249 -10.85 12.11 5.34
C HIS A 249 -9.42 12.45 5.71
N ASN A 250 -8.48 11.54 5.46
CA ASN A 250 -7.05 11.73 5.73
C ASN A 250 -6.77 12.18 7.18
N TYR A 251 -7.54 11.63 8.13
CA TYR A 251 -7.39 11.86 9.56
C TYR A 251 -7.70 10.58 10.35
N PRO A 252 -6.90 10.18 11.35
CA PRO A 252 -5.76 10.93 11.92
C PRO A 252 -4.48 10.85 11.08
N TYR A 253 -4.49 10.09 9.98
CA TYR A 253 -3.30 9.84 9.17
C TYR A 253 -3.48 10.24 7.71
N CYS A 254 -2.37 10.52 7.05
CA CYS A 254 -2.26 10.52 5.59
C CYS A 254 -1.56 9.22 5.15
N LEU A 255 -1.63 8.91 3.86
CA LEU A 255 -0.88 7.79 3.29
C LEU A 255 0.62 8.03 3.51
N PRO A 256 1.37 7.04 4.01
CA PRO A 256 2.83 7.05 3.95
C PRO A 256 3.28 7.18 2.48
N ASP A 257 4.33 7.95 2.22
CA ASP A 257 4.83 8.11 0.84
C ASP A 257 5.29 6.77 0.23
N GLY A 258 5.78 5.84 1.07
CA GLY A 258 6.17 4.48 0.66
C GLY A 258 5.05 3.45 0.66
N SER A 259 3.81 3.85 0.93
CA SER A 259 2.67 2.95 0.92
C SER A 259 2.39 2.43 -0.49
N ILE A 260 1.82 1.22 -0.58
CA ILE A 260 1.51 0.60 -1.87
C ILE A 260 0.49 1.42 -2.65
N GLU A 261 -0.40 2.14 -1.96
CA GLU A 261 -1.37 3.07 -2.55
C GLU A 261 -0.67 4.17 -3.33
N VAL A 262 0.46 4.68 -2.83
CA VAL A 262 1.24 5.75 -3.46
C VAL A 262 2.18 5.19 -4.52
N ARG A 263 2.95 4.13 -4.18
CA ARG A 263 3.91 3.50 -5.10
C ARG A 263 3.23 3.01 -6.38
N SER A 264 2.04 2.43 -6.26
CA SER A 264 1.28 1.98 -7.43
C SER A 264 0.91 3.14 -8.36
N GLN A 265 0.44 4.29 -7.85
CA GLN A 265 0.11 5.44 -8.72
C GLN A 265 1.30 5.90 -9.56
N VAL A 266 2.48 5.95 -8.95
CA VAL A 266 3.73 6.32 -9.64
C VAL A 266 4.07 5.29 -10.71
N TRP A 267 3.99 4.00 -10.37
CA TRP A 267 4.27 2.91 -11.29
C TRP A 267 3.33 2.94 -12.51
N PHE A 268 2.02 3.04 -12.29
CA PHE A 268 1.02 3.05 -13.36
C PHE A 268 1.14 4.26 -14.28
N PHE A 269 1.53 5.42 -13.75
CA PHE A 269 1.79 6.58 -14.58
C PHE A 269 3.00 6.37 -15.47
N PHE A 270 4.12 5.89 -14.94
CA PHE A 270 5.32 5.67 -15.75
C PHE A 270 5.15 4.52 -16.75
N ASP A 271 4.38 3.48 -16.41
CA ASP A 271 4.02 2.43 -17.37
C ASP A 271 3.12 2.97 -18.50
N TYR A 272 2.14 3.83 -18.16
CA TYR A 272 1.34 4.55 -19.16
C TYR A 272 2.21 5.45 -20.06
N LEU A 273 3.07 6.27 -19.46
CA LEU A 273 3.99 7.15 -20.17
C LEU A 273 4.91 6.35 -21.11
N LYS A 274 5.47 5.25 -20.63
CA LYS A 274 6.29 4.33 -21.43
C LYS A 274 5.54 3.82 -22.64
N ARG A 275 4.32 3.30 -22.47
CA ARG A 275 3.51 2.78 -23.59
C ARG A 275 3.21 3.87 -24.62
N CYS A 276 2.82 5.06 -24.19
CA CYS A 276 2.59 6.18 -25.08
C CYS A 276 3.86 6.60 -25.83
N PHE A 277 5.00 6.64 -25.13
CA PHE A 277 6.29 7.00 -25.71
C PHE A 277 6.76 5.97 -26.74
N GLU A 278 6.75 4.68 -26.39
CA GLU A 278 7.17 3.58 -27.27
C GLU A 278 6.24 3.41 -28.49
N GLN A 279 4.97 3.79 -28.37
CA GLN A 279 4.05 3.81 -29.51
C GLN A 279 4.44 4.88 -30.55
N GLU A 280 4.97 6.02 -30.11
CA GLU A 280 5.38 7.11 -31.01
C GLU A 280 6.83 7.00 -31.48
N TYR A 281 7.70 6.41 -30.65
CA TYR A 281 9.13 6.21 -30.92
C TYR A 281 9.50 4.72 -30.81
N PRO A 282 9.02 3.85 -31.71
CA PRO A 282 9.23 2.41 -31.62
C PRO A 282 10.71 2.00 -31.68
N GLU A 283 11.57 2.83 -32.27
CA GLU A 283 13.03 2.64 -32.30
C GLU A 283 13.67 2.64 -30.89
N THR A 284 12.98 3.17 -29.89
CA THR A 284 13.50 3.27 -28.51
C THR A 284 13.27 2.01 -27.68
N ILE A 285 12.38 1.11 -28.12
CA ILE A 285 11.98 -0.11 -27.37
C ILE A 285 13.19 -0.98 -27.03
N GLU A 286 14.09 -1.19 -27.99
CA GLU A 286 15.28 -2.02 -27.80
C GLU A 286 16.51 -1.23 -27.33
N ASN A 287 16.42 0.09 -27.22
CA ASN A 287 17.54 0.95 -26.86
C ASN A 287 17.87 0.82 -25.35
N ILE A 288 19.12 0.46 -25.05
CA ILE A 288 19.60 0.18 -23.69
C ILE A 288 19.44 1.41 -22.78
N SER A 289 19.69 2.62 -23.28
CA SER A 289 19.60 3.86 -22.50
C SER A 289 18.16 4.14 -22.06
N TYR A 290 17.19 3.95 -22.96
CA TYR A 290 15.77 4.07 -22.64
C TYR A 290 15.31 2.98 -21.66
N LYS A 291 15.73 1.72 -21.87
CA LYS A 291 15.46 0.62 -20.92
C LYS A 291 15.99 0.92 -19.53
N LYS A 292 17.19 1.51 -19.40
CA LYS A 292 17.76 1.93 -18.11
C LYS A 292 16.89 3.00 -17.43
N VAL A 293 16.45 4.02 -18.16
CA VAL A 293 15.56 5.06 -17.61
C VAL A 293 14.22 4.47 -17.18
N TRP A 294 13.59 3.62 -18.01
CA TRP A 294 12.34 2.95 -17.66
C TRP A 294 12.48 2.07 -16.42
N ARG A 295 13.56 1.28 -16.32
CA ARG A 295 13.86 0.48 -15.13
C ARG A 295 13.96 1.36 -13.88
N MET A 296 14.59 2.55 -14.00
CA MET A 296 14.75 3.49 -12.90
C MET A 296 13.44 4.11 -12.43
N VAL A 297 12.61 4.61 -13.34
CA VAL A 297 11.35 5.28 -12.95
C VAL A 297 10.27 4.29 -12.50
N LEU A 298 10.35 3.03 -12.95
CA LEU A 298 9.47 1.94 -12.50
C LEU A 298 9.95 1.26 -11.21
N ASP A 299 11.17 1.53 -10.75
CA ASP A 299 11.70 1.07 -9.44
C ASP A 299 11.06 1.86 -8.28
N THR A 300 9.76 1.64 -8.07
CA THR A 300 8.97 2.38 -7.07
C THR A 300 9.14 1.85 -5.65
N ASN A 301 9.79 0.70 -5.46
CA ASN A 301 10.14 0.16 -4.15
C ASN A 301 11.58 0.50 -3.71
N LEU A 302 12.38 1.14 -4.58
CA LEU A 302 13.76 1.59 -4.32
C LEU A 302 14.69 0.43 -3.94
N ARG A 303 14.52 -0.72 -4.59
CA ARG A 303 15.31 -1.94 -4.33
C ARG A 303 16.41 -2.17 -5.36
N SER A 304 16.50 -1.38 -6.44
CA SER A 304 17.54 -1.56 -7.46
C SER A 304 18.72 -0.59 -7.29
N THR A 305 19.90 -1.15 -7.03
CA THR A 305 21.16 -0.40 -6.99
C THR A 305 21.45 0.34 -8.30
N GLU A 306 21.15 -0.27 -9.45
CA GLU A 306 21.35 0.35 -10.76
C GLU A 306 20.47 1.57 -10.94
N SER A 307 19.18 1.45 -10.58
CA SER A 307 18.21 2.56 -10.62
C SER A 307 18.66 3.70 -9.70
N GLU A 308 19.09 3.39 -8.47
CA GLU A 308 19.57 4.40 -7.53
C GLU A 308 20.83 5.12 -8.04
N ASN A 309 21.78 4.39 -8.62
CA ASN A 309 22.97 4.99 -9.22
C ASN A 309 22.60 5.94 -10.37
N LEU A 310 21.70 5.53 -11.27
CA LEU A 310 21.25 6.37 -12.38
C LEU A 310 20.51 7.61 -11.87
N ARG A 311 19.59 7.44 -10.91
CA ARG A 311 18.86 8.56 -10.28
C ARG A 311 19.81 9.56 -9.64
N SER A 312 20.77 9.06 -8.84
CA SER A 312 21.81 9.88 -8.21
C SER A 312 22.65 10.67 -9.23
N TYR A 313 22.92 10.10 -10.41
CA TYR A 313 23.63 10.80 -11.48
C TYR A 313 22.75 11.86 -12.17
N LEU A 314 21.53 11.51 -12.56
CA LEU A 314 20.61 12.41 -13.28
C LEU A 314 20.26 13.65 -12.46
N HIS A 315 20.13 13.50 -11.14
CA HIS A 315 19.81 14.58 -10.20
C HIS A 315 21.05 15.19 -9.52
N MET A 316 22.24 14.96 -10.09
CA MET A 316 23.50 15.60 -9.71
C MET A 316 23.98 15.34 -8.26
N PHE A 317 23.48 14.29 -7.61
CA PHE A 317 23.94 13.88 -6.28
C PHE A 317 25.29 13.14 -6.32
N ARG A 318 25.55 12.39 -7.40
CA ARG A 318 26.78 11.61 -7.59
C ARG A 318 27.27 11.68 -9.02
N ARG A 319 28.55 11.31 -9.22
CA ARG A 319 29.13 11.11 -10.56
C ARG A 319 28.82 9.71 -11.06
N ALA A 320 28.87 9.52 -12.38
CA ALA A 320 28.77 8.19 -12.98
C ALA A 320 29.91 7.27 -12.48
N PRO A 321 29.67 5.96 -12.34
CA PRO A 321 30.72 4.99 -12.06
C PRO A 321 31.83 5.05 -13.12
N ARG A 322 33.08 4.84 -12.69
CA ARG A 322 34.24 4.81 -13.60
C ARG A 322 34.08 3.69 -14.63
N GLY A 323 34.22 4.00 -15.90
CA GLY A 323 34.05 3.07 -17.02
C GLY A 323 32.61 2.96 -17.54
N GLU A 324 31.64 3.63 -16.91
CA GLU A 324 30.23 3.67 -17.34
C GLU A 324 29.78 5.09 -17.75
N GLU A 325 30.67 6.06 -17.79
CA GLU A 325 30.35 7.48 -18.01
C GLU A 325 29.50 7.68 -19.26
N LYS A 326 29.93 7.11 -20.39
CA LYS A 326 29.20 7.23 -21.66
C LYS A 326 27.79 6.63 -21.59
N SER A 327 27.64 5.48 -20.93
CA SER A 327 26.32 4.86 -20.78
C SER A 327 25.37 5.70 -19.93
N PHE A 328 25.88 6.38 -18.91
CA PHE A 328 25.10 7.28 -18.07
C PHE A 328 24.77 8.59 -18.80
N GLU A 329 25.69 9.13 -19.61
CA GLU A 329 25.44 10.28 -20.48
C GLU A 329 24.33 9.97 -21.51
N ASP A 330 24.37 8.80 -22.14
CA ASP A 330 23.35 8.37 -23.10
C ASP A 330 21.99 8.14 -22.41
N ALA A 331 21.98 7.62 -21.18
CA ALA A 331 20.77 7.51 -20.38
C ALA A 331 20.21 8.88 -19.96
N ALA A 332 21.08 9.88 -19.72
CA ALA A 332 20.65 11.25 -19.44
C ALA A 332 20.03 11.94 -20.66
N GLU A 333 20.51 11.64 -21.87
CA GLU A 333 19.86 12.08 -23.09
C GLU A 333 18.47 11.45 -23.24
N ALA A 334 18.36 10.12 -23.09
CA ALA A 334 17.08 9.42 -23.12
C ALA A 334 16.08 9.98 -22.08
N TYR A 335 16.54 10.25 -20.85
CA TYR A 335 15.72 10.87 -19.80
C TYR A 335 15.19 12.24 -20.21
N ARG A 336 16.02 13.08 -20.85
CA ARG A 336 15.59 14.40 -21.36
C ARG A 336 14.57 14.27 -22.48
N ASP A 337 14.72 13.28 -23.36
CA ASP A 337 13.78 13.07 -24.46
C ASP A 337 12.42 12.61 -23.95
N ILE A 338 12.39 11.68 -22.99
CA ILE A 338 11.14 11.26 -22.32
C ILE A 338 10.48 12.45 -21.62
N ARG A 339 11.27 13.29 -20.92
CA ARG A 339 10.74 14.47 -20.25
C ARG A 339 10.15 15.48 -21.23
N ARG A 340 10.85 15.76 -22.35
CA ARG A 340 10.33 16.62 -23.43
C ARG A 340 9.03 16.08 -24.01
N PHE A 341 8.93 14.76 -24.17
CA PHE A 341 7.69 14.14 -24.62
C PHE A 341 6.54 14.32 -23.63
N MET A 342 6.79 14.22 -22.34
CA MET A 342 5.79 14.45 -21.31
C MET A 342 5.34 15.92 -21.25
N ASP A 343 6.29 16.85 -21.41
CA ASP A 343 6.07 18.29 -21.29
C ASP A 343 5.45 18.91 -22.56
N ARG A 344 5.38 18.16 -23.67
CA ARG A 344 4.76 18.66 -24.91
C ARG A 344 3.25 18.92 -24.74
N ASP A 345 2.71 19.81 -25.56
CA ASP A 345 1.27 20.14 -25.61
C ASP A 345 0.64 20.50 -24.25
N ASP A 346 1.34 21.27 -23.42
CA ASP A 346 0.85 21.79 -22.14
C ASP A 346 0.24 20.70 -21.23
N SER A 347 1.01 19.64 -20.99
CA SER A 347 0.62 18.52 -20.13
C SER A 347 -0.63 17.76 -20.59
N ARG A 348 -0.92 17.73 -21.90
CA ARG A 348 -2.02 16.94 -22.47
C ARG A 348 -1.99 15.49 -22.01
N LEU A 349 -0.81 14.86 -22.02
CA LEU A 349 -0.62 13.47 -21.57
C LEU A 349 -1.07 13.26 -20.12
N VAL A 350 -0.73 14.19 -19.23
CA VAL A 350 -1.15 14.15 -17.81
C VAL A 350 -2.65 14.34 -17.68
N LYS A 351 -3.24 15.28 -18.44
CA LYS A 351 -4.70 15.53 -18.48
C LYS A 351 -5.46 14.29 -18.97
N GLU A 352 -4.95 13.61 -19.99
CA GLU A 352 -5.50 12.35 -20.52
C GLU A 352 -5.38 11.22 -19.49
N TYR A 353 -4.19 11.05 -18.88
CA TYR A 353 -3.99 10.02 -17.85
C TYR A 353 -4.93 10.20 -16.65
N ARG A 354 -5.17 11.44 -16.20
CA ARG A 354 -6.10 11.71 -15.09
C ARG A 354 -7.51 11.18 -15.32
N ARG A 355 -7.94 11.13 -16.59
CA ARG A 355 -9.27 10.68 -17.03
C ARG A 355 -9.24 9.23 -17.55
N SER A 356 -8.05 8.64 -17.66
CA SER A 356 -7.87 7.30 -18.22
C SER A 356 -8.46 6.24 -17.30
N VAL A 357 -9.16 5.28 -17.89
CA VAL A 357 -9.62 4.06 -17.20
C VAL A 357 -8.45 3.19 -16.71
N GLN A 358 -7.24 3.43 -17.22
CA GLN A 358 -6.00 2.77 -16.81
C GLN A 358 -5.39 3.39 -15.56
N ARG A 359 -5.86 4.57 -15.10
CA ARG A 359 -5.45 5.13 -13.81
C ARG A 359 -6.24 4.42 -12.71
N PRO A 360 -5.59 3.61 -11.85
CA PRO A 360 -6.31 2.91 -10.80
C PRO A 360 -6.71 3.88 -9.70
N SER A 361 -7.86 3.63 -9.07
CA SER A 361 -8.23 4.29 -7.82
C SER A 361 -7.76 3.45 -6.64
N SER A 362 -6.87 4.00 -5.83
CA SER A 362 -6.25 3.33 -4.69
C SER A 362 -6.56 4.09 -3.40
N LEU A 363 -7.23 3.46 -2.45
CA LEU A 363 -7.61 4.08 -1.18
C LEU A 363 -7.39 3.15 0.01
N GLY A 364 -7.03 3.75 1.15
CA GLY A 364 -7.09 3.11 2.46
C GLY A 364 -8.42 3.42 3.14
N ILE A 365 -9.03 2.40 3.76
CA ILE A 365 -10.19 2.54 4.64
C ILE A 365 -9.76 2.08 6.03
N GLU A 366 -9.83 3.00 6.96
CA GLU A 366 -9.46 2.78 8.34
C GLU A 366 -10.72 2.70 9.21
N VAL A 367 -10.86 1.61 9.96
CA VAL A 367 -11.96 1.42 10.91
C VAL A 367 -11.42 1.41 12.33
N ARG A 368 -12.10 2.06 13.27
CA ARG A 368 -11.67 2.02 14.68
C ARG A 368 -11.71 0.59 15.23
N LYS A 369 -10.59 0.11 15.80
CA LYS A 369 -10.42 -1.26 16.28
C LYS A 369 -11.50 -1.70 17.26
N ASP A 370 -11.85 -0.86 18.22
CA ASP A 370 -12.88 -1.16 19.24
C ASP A 370 -14.29 -1.31 18.66
N TYR A 371 -14.52 -0.88 17.42
CA TYR A 371 -15.80 -1.04 16.74
C TYR A 371 -15.95 -2.43 16.12
N VAL A 372 -14.89 -2.96 15.53
CA VAL A 372 -14.90 -4.27 14.84
C VAL A 372 -14.30 -5.41 15.67
N TRP A 373 -13.70 -5.08 16.82
CA TRP A 373 -13.11 -6.05 17.73
C TRP A 373 -13.35 -5.65 19.20
N GLU A 374 -13.47 -6.64 20.08
CA GLU A 374 -13.63 -6.45 21.52
C GLU A 374 -12.28 -6.51 22.22
N PHE A 375 -12.05 -5.59 23.16
CA PHE A 375 -10.82 -5.53 23.96
C PHE A 375 -11.15 -5.41 25.45
N ALA A 376 -10.31 -6.02 26.29
CA ALA A 376 -10.43 -5.93 27.74
C ALA A 376 -10.03 -4.55 28.30
N ASP A 377 -9.37 -3.71 27.49
CA ASP A 377 -9.02 -2.35 27.87
C ASP A 377 -9.26 -1.34 26.74
N LYS A 378 -9.40 -0.07 27.11
CA LYS A 378 -9.64 1.04 26.17
C LYS A 378 -8.46 1.35 25.26
N ALA A 379 -7.28 0.85 25.60
CA ALA A 379 -6.05 1.03 24.82
C ALA A 379 -5.84 -0.07 23.76
N CYS A 380 -6.81 -0.97 23.58
CA CYS A 380 -6.77 -2.05 22.59
C CYS A 380 -5.56 -3.00 22.74
N ARG A 381 -5.07 -3.20 23.98
CA ARG A 381 -3.89 -4.05 24.27
C ARG A 381 -4.24 -5.50 24.55
N TYR A 382 -5.51 -5.81 24.77
CA TYR A 382 -5.97 -7.13 25.20
C TYR A 382 -7.18 -7.56 24.38
N PRO A 383 -7.00 -8.11 23.16
CA PRO A 383 -8.09 -8.57 22.31
C PRO A 383 -8.86 -9.70 22.98
N ILE A 384 -10.18 -9.69 22.85
CA ILE A 384 -11.10 -10.70 23.39
C ILE A 384 -11.73 -11.49 22.24
N ALA A 385 -12.46 -10.83 21.35
CA ALA A 385 -13.24 -11.48 20.29
C ALA A 385 -13.58 -10.50 19.14
N PRO A 386 -13.84 -10.99 17.91
CA PRO A 386 -14.36 -10.18 16.83
C PRO A 386 -15.78 -9.67 17.11
N LYS A 387 -16.13 -8.51 16.53
CA LYS A 387 -17.50 -7.96 16.50
C LYS A 387 -18.07 -8.07 15.08
N GLU A 388 -18.43 -9.29 14.71
CA GLU A 388 -18.91 -9.68 13.38
C GLU A 388 -20.00 -8.76 12.81
N GLU A 389 -21.03 -8.45 13.60
CA GLU A 389 -22.15 -7.61 13.17
C GLU A 389 -21.69 -6.21 12.74
N ASN A 390 -20.72 -5.62 13.45
CA ASN A 390 -20.21 -4.30 13.13
C ASN A 390 -19.31 -4.33 11.88
N ALA A 391 -18.47 -5.36 11.75
CA ALA A 391 -17.64 -5.55 10.56
C ALA A 391 -18.51 -5.73 9.31
N HIS A 392 -19.55 -6.57 9.41
CA HIS A 392 -20.53 -6.78 8.35
C HIS A 392 -21.30 -5.49 8.00
N LYS A 393 -21.72 -4.71 9.00
CA LYS A 393 -22.36 -3.40 8.78
C LYS A 393 -21.45 -2.46 7.98
N VAL A 394 -20.17 -2.34 8.35
CA VAL A 394 -19.20 -1.49 7.62
C VAL A 394 -19.06 -1.95 6.18
N ALA A 395 -18.78 -3.24 5.97
CA ALA A 395 -18.63 -3.85 4.66
C ALA A 395 -19.84 -3.61 3.75
N ARG A 396 -21.05 -3.82 4.26
CA ARG A 396 -22.30 -3.60 3.51
C ARG A 396 -22.46 -2.15 3.05
N LEU A 397 -22.12 -1.18 3.90
CA LEU A 397 -22.21 0.23 3.57
C LEU A 397 -21.18 0.63 2.50
N LEU A 398 -19.94 0.13 2.64
CA LEU A 398 -18.90 0.33 1.63
C LEU A 398 -19.29 -0.29 0.29
N ALA A 399 -19.74 -1.54 0.27
CA ALA A 399 -20.19 -2.23 -0.94
C ALA A 399 -21.32 -1.48 -1.66
N LYS A 400 -22.34 -1.02 -0.92
CA LYS A 400 -23.41 -0.18 -1.49
C LYS A 400 -22.87 1.12 -2.08
N GLY A 401 -21.95 1.79 -1.39
CA GLY A 401 -21.33 3.01 -1.89
C GLY A 401 -20.53 2.78 -3.19
N ILE A 402 -19.75 1.69 -3.24
CA ILE A 402 -18.99 1.28 -4.44
C ILE A 402 -19.93 0.98 -5.60
N ALA A 403 -20.99 0.22 -5.37
CA ALA A 403 -21.97 -0.13 -6.41
C ALA A 403 -22.61 1.11 -7.02
N ILE A 404 -23.08 2.05 -6.19
CA ILE A 404 -23.66 3.32 -6.66
C ILE A 404 -22.62 4.14 -7.43
N TYR A 405 -21.37 4.20 -6.96
CA TYR A 405 -20.30 4.92 -7.66
C TYR A 405 -20.07 4.35 -9.07
N LEU A 406 -19.98 3.02 -9.20
CA LEU A 406 -19.77 2.35 -10.47
C LEU A 406 -20.95 2.59 -11.43
N GLU A 407 -22.18 2.52 -10.92
CA GLU A 407 -23.40 2.68 -11.71
C GLU A 407 -23.61 4.13 -12.16
N ASN A 408 -23.42 5.11 -11.26
CA ASN A 408 -23.92 6.47 -11.46
C ASN A 408 -22.82 7.53 -11.59
N ASP A 409 -21.67 7.37 -10.93
CA ASP A 409 -20.69 8.45 -10.78
C ASP A 409 -19.47 8.31 -11.70
N ARG A 410 -19.09 7.07 -12.05
CA ARG A 410 -17.89 6.80 -12.87
C ARG A 410 -18.10 7.11 -14.36
N LEU A 411 -19.32 6.85 -14.87
CA LEU A 411 -19.65 6.99 -16.29
C LEU A 411 -19.91 8.44 -16.72
N THR A 412 -20.02 9.38 -15.79
CA THR A 412 -20.33 10.79 -16.06
C THR A 412 -19.07 11.62 -16.32
N TYR A 413 -18.22 11.20 -17.25
CA TYR A 413 -17.34 12.12 -17.98
C TYR A 413 -18.04 12.49 -19.29
N PRO A 414 -18.77 13.62 -19.36
CA PRO A 414 -19.06 14.22 -20.65
C PRO A 414 -17.72 14.51 -21.31
N SER A 415 -17.54 14.07 -22.55
CA SER A 415 -16.41 14.41 -23.40
C SER A 415 -16.25 15.91 -23.67
N GLU A 416 -17.10 16.77 -23.07
CA GLU A 416 -17.28 18.17 -23.44
C GLU A 416 -17.04 19.19 -22.32
N PHE A 417 -16.53 18.81 -21.14
CA PHE A 417 -16.12 19.83 -20.17
C PHE A 417 -14.71 20.37 -20.49
N VAL A 418 -14.76 21.38 -21.36
CA VAL A 418 -13.79 22.46 -21.58
C VAL A 418 -13.53 23.21 -20.26
N GLU A 419 -12.26 23.52 -20.05
CA GLU A 419 -11.64 24.50 -19.14
C GLU A 419 -12.52 25.14 -18.04
N ILE A 420 -12.10 24.95 -16.78
CA ILE A 420 -12.18 26.00 -15.75
C ILE A 420 -10.76 26.29 -15.28
#